data_AF-A0A8C8S0A7-F1
#
_entry.id   AF-A0A8C8S0A7-F1
#
_cell.length_a   1.000
_cell.length_b   1.000
_cell.length_c   1.000
_cell.angle_alpha   90.00
_cell.angle_beta   90.00
_cell.angle_gamma   90.00
#
_symmetry.space_group_name_H-M   'P 1'
#
loop_
_entity.id
_entity.type
_entity.pdbx_description
1 polymer ?
#
loop_
_entity_poly.entity_id
_entity_poly.type
_entity_poly.pdbx_seq_one_letter_code
_entity_poly.pdbx_strand_id
1 'polypeptide(L)'
;MSLDCLLACQQSLGFPVLSCPGYLFYFLPKIIPGSKAAYFGYTVQQHEVSGKKWLVVGAPYETNGQLKTGDVYRCPVNGGTDSNCTKLNLGRVTLSNVSERKDNMRLGLSLITNPKDKSFLACSPLWSHECGSSYYTTGMCSRVNSNFRFSKTIAPALQRCQTTTLPHSLCRWLDLLLPHNI
;
A
#
# COMPACT_ATOMS: atom_id res chain seq x y z
N MET A 1 13.27 5.51 17.69
CA MET A 1 12.01 6.24 17.43
C MET A 1 11.17 5.39 16.49
N SER A 2 10.06 4.77 16.86
CA SER A 2 9.25 4.81 18.07
C SER A 2 8.66 3.41 18.27
N LEU A 3 8.85 2.84 19.46
CA LEU A 3 8.19 1.60 19.90
C LEU A 3 7.02 1.92 20.85
N ASP A 4 6.53 3.16 20.84
CA ASP A 4 5.71 3.71 21.92
C ASP A 4 4.20 3.53 21.75
N CYS A 5 3.72 2.76 20.77
CA CYS A 5 2.28 2.78 20.43
C CYS A 5 1.43 1.65 21.04
N LEU A 6 1.99 0.73 21.83
CA LEU A 6 1.22 -0.39 22.41
C LEU A 6 0.90 -0.25 23.90
N LEU A 7 1.20 0.90 24.53
CA LEU A 7 1.01 1.09 25.97
C LEU A 7 -0.27 1.84 26.38
N ALA A 8 -1.19 2.14 25.47
CA ALA A 8 -2.40 2.88 25.82
C ALA A 8 -3.69 2.11 25.50
N CYS A 9 -4.11 1.22 26.41
CA CYS A 9 -5.49 1.12 26.91
C CYS A 9 -5.64 -0.10 27.82
N GLN A 10 -5.30 0.04 29.11
CA GLN A 10 -6.01 -0.67 30.16
C GLN A 10 -5.82 0.07 31.50
N GLN A 11 -6.86 0.82 31.88
CA GLN A 11 -7.28 1.17 33.24
C GLN A 11 -6.46 2.21 34.04
N SER A 12 -6.92 3.45 33.93
CA SER A 12 -6.77 4.48 34.95
C SER A 12 -7.69 4.19 36.14
N LEU A 13 -7.25 3.42 37.12
CA LEU A 13 -7.67 3.57 38.53
C LEU A 13 -6.50 3.08 39.40
N GLY A 14 -5.89 4.00 40.14
CA GLY A 14 -4.70 3.71 40.94
C GLY A 14 -4.98 2.73 42.08
N PHE A 15 -4.18 1.67 42.15
CA PHE A 15 -3.88 0.83 43.32
C PHE A 15 -2.53 0.10 43.06
N PRO A 16 -1.83 -0.36 44.12
CA PRO A 16 -0.37 -0.39 44.17
C PRO A 16 0.24 -1.47 43.28
N VAL A 17 1.49 -1.22 42.90
CA VAL A 17 2.49 -2.14 42.33
C VAL A 17 2.18 -3.62 42.63
N LEU A 18 1.50 -4.30 41.70
CA LEU A 18 1.65 -5.74 41.57
C LEU A 18 2.97 -5.97 40.87
N SER A 19 4.01 -6.26 41.67
CA SER A 19 5.09 -7.09 41.18
C SER A 19 4.46 -8.32 40.51
N CYS A 20 4.77 -8.53 39.23
CA CYS A 20 4.52 -9.81 38.57
C CYS A 20 5.83 -10.60 38.63
N PRO A 21 6.12 -11.33 39.72
CA PRO A 21 7.18 -12.33 39.69
C PRO A 21 6.69 -13.51 38.87
N GLY A 22 7.38 -13.83 37.77
CA GLY A 22 7.31 -15.17 37.18
C GLY A 22 6.70 -15.36 35.79
N TYR A 23 6.30 -14.32 35.06
CA TYR A 23 5.98 -14.50 33.63
C TYR A 23 7.22 -14.29 32.75
N LEU A 24 8.19 -15.20 32.88
CA LEU A 24 9.12 -15.49 31.80
C LEU A 24 8.35 -16.24 30.72
N PHE A 25 7.51 -15.51 29.98
CA PHE A 25 7.08 -15.96 28.66
C PHE A 25 8.34 -15.95 27.78
N TYR A 26 9.03 -17.09 27.72
CA TYR A 26 9.88 -17.40 26.57
C TYR A 26 8.95 -17.50 25.36
N PHE A 27 8.55 -16.35 24.80
CA PHE A 27 7.84 -16.29 23.54
C PHE A 27 8.83 -16.80 22.49
N LEU A 28 8.65 -18.05 22.05
CA LEU A 28 9.25 -18.50 20.80
C LEU A 28 8.60 -17.65 19.69
N PRO A 29 9.34 -16.73 19.05
CA PRO A 29 8.75 -15.90 18.03
C PRO A 29 8.40 -16.77 16.83
N LYS A 30 7.20 -16.58 16.29
CA LYS A 30 6.84 -17.19 15.01
C LYS A 30 7.50 -16.39 13.88
N ILE A 31 8.45 -17.02 13.20
CA ILE A 31 9.09 -16.43 12.02
C ILE A 31 8.24 -16.75 10.79
N ILE A 32 7.86 -15.73 10.03
CA ILE A 32 7.18 -15.87 8.75
C ILE A 32 8.20 -15.51 7.66
N PRO A 33 8.75 -16.51 6.93
CA PRO A 33 9.72 -16.24 5.88
C PRO A 33 9.04 -15.60 4.66
N GLY A 34 9.82 -14.81 3.92
CA GLY A 34 9.39 -14.21 2.66
C GLY A 34 10.57 -13.74 1.82
N SER A 35 10.28 -13.23 0.62
CA SER A 35 11.32 -12.82 -0.33
C SER A 35 12.07 -11.57 0.17
N LYS A 36 13.38 -11.72 0.41
CA LYS A 36 14.28 -10.59 0.73
C LYS A 36 14.36 -9.59 -0.42
N ALA A 37 14.40 -10.07 -1.66
CA ALA A 37 14.47 -9.21 -2.86
C ALA A 37 13.21 -8.35 -3.04
N ALA A 38 12.04 -8.85 -2.58
CA ALA A 38 10.79 -8.10 -2.61
C ALA A 38 10.62 -7.13 -1.42
N TYR A 39 11.58 -7.11 -0.48
CA TYR A 39 11.48 -6.42 0.80
C TYR A 39 10.22 -6.84 1.56
N PHE A 40 9.95 -8.14 1.57
CA PHE A 40 8.84 -8.71 2.34
C PHE A 40 9.02 -8.37 3.82
N GLY A 41 7.99 -7.78 4.44
CA GLY A 41 8.07 -7.31 5.82
C GLY A 41 8.35 -5.83 5.97
N TYR A 42 8.42 -5.06 4.87
CA TYR A 42 8.66 -3.61 4.93
C TYR A 42 7.60 -2.86 5.73
N THR A 43 6.33 -3.25 5.56
CA THR A 43 5.22 -2.82 6.43
C THR A 43 4.46 -4.05 6.91
N VAL A 44 3.97 -4.02 8.16
CA VAL A 44 3.22 -5.11 8.75
C VAL A 44 2.07 -4.53 9.57
N GLN A 45 0.85 -5.01 9.31
CA GLN A 45 -0.36 -4.65 10.07
C GLN A 45 -1.12 -5.91 10.49
N GLN A 46 -1.78 -5.88 11.65
CA GLN A 46 -2.67 -6.96 12.07
C GLN A 46 -4.08 -6.75 11.51
N HIS A 47 -4.73 -7.84 11.11
CA HIS A 47 -6.08 -7.83 10.56
C HIS A 47 -6.87 -9.03 11.06
N GLU A 48 -8.15 -8.85 11.35
CA GLU A 48 -9.00 -9.93 11.87
C GLU A 48 -10.21 -10.16 10.96
N VAL A 49 -10.43 -11.44 10.62
CA VAL A 49 -11.55 -11.87 9.78
C VAL A 49 -12.27 -13.02 10.47
N SER A 50 -13.51 -12.78 10.89
CA SER A 50 -14.35 -13.78 11.57
C SER A 50 -13.62 -14.49 12.73
N GLY A 51 -12.94 -13.72 13.58
CA GLY A 51 -12.17 -14.23 14.73
C GLY A 51 -10.80 -14.83 14.39
N LYS A 52 -10.44 -14.97 13.11
CA LYS A 52 -9.11 -15.41 12.68
C LYS A 52 -8.17 -14.22 12.54
N LYS A 53 -7.00 -14.31 13.19
CA LYS A 53 -5.94 -13.30 13.11
C LYS A 53 -5.04 -13.54 11.90
N TRP A 54 -4.79 -12.47 11.17
CA TRP A 54 -3.95 -12.41 9.99
C TRP A 54 -2.95 -11.27 10.10
N LEU A 55 -1.81 -11.44 9.45
CA LEU A 55 -0.86 -10.37 9.20
C LEU A 55 -0.98 -9.94 7.74
N VAL A 56 -1.05 -8.64 7.53
CA VAL A 56 -0.98 -7.98 6.23
C VAL A 56 0.43 -7.45 6.10
N VAL A 57 1.18 -7.94 5.12
CA VAL A 57 2.60 -7.68 4.96
C VAL A 57 2.86 -7.02 3.61
N GLY A 58 3.46 -5.84 3.61
CA GLY A 58 3.87 -5.14 2.40
C GLY A 58 5.20 -5.66 1.85
N ALA A 59 5.29 -5.73 0.52
CA ALA A 59 6.48 -6.11 -0.24
C ALA A 59 6.65 -5.15 -1.44
N PRO A 60 7.24 -3.95 -1.22
CA PRO A 60 7.24 -2.87 -2.20
C PRO A 60 8.13 -3.10 -3.44
N TYR A 61 8.95 -4.15 -3.45
CA TYR A 61 9.78 -4.56 -4.60
C TYR A 61 9.28 -5.84 -5.27
N GLU A 62 8.10 -6.31 -4.86
CA GLU A 62 7.47 -7.47 -5.48
C GLU A 62 7.21 -7.25 -6.98
N THR A 63 7.41 -8.30 -7.76
CA THR A 63 7.19 -8.25 -9.22
C THR A 63 5.85 -8.91 -9.55
N ASN A 64 5.06 -8.25 -10.38
CA ASN A 64 3.79 -8.75 -10.87
C ASN A 64 3.82 -8.80 -12.40
N GLY A 65 4.02 -10.00 -12.95
CA GLY A 65 4.32 -10.19 -14.37
C GLY A 65 5.71 -9.64 -14.71
N GLN A 66 5.76 -8.66 -15.61
CA GLN A 66 7.01 -8.00 -16.04
C GLN A 66 7.32 -6.71 -15.25
N LEU A 67 6.38 -6.22 -14.45
CA LEU A 67 6.47 -4.91 -13.80
C LEU A 67 6.79 -5.05 -12.31
N LYS A 68 7.65 -4.17 -11.78
CA LYS A 68 7.97 -4.09 -10.35
C LYS A 68 6.98 -3.20 -9.62
N THR A 69 5.74 -3.66 -9.53
CA THR A 69 4.65 -2.86 -8.96
C THR A 69 4.70 -2.79 -7.43
N GLY A 70 5.32 -3.78 -6.77
CA GLY A 70 5.06 -4.07 -5.37
C GLY A 70 3.72 -4.79 -5.18
N ASP A 71 3.53 -5.39 -4.01
CA ASP A 71 2.27 -6.03 -3.63
C ASP A 71 2.15 -6.17 -2.10
N VAL A 72 1.00 -6.70 -1.68
CA VAL A 72 0.70 -7.00 -0.29
C VAL A 72 0.35 -8.48 -0.15
N TYR A 73 0.79 -9.06 0.94
CA TYR A 73 0.55 -10.45 1.31
C TYR A 73 -0.36 -10.53 2.53
N ARG A 74 -1.15 -11.60 2.61
CA ARG A 74 -1.86 -12.00 3.83
C ARG A 74 -1.24 -13.29 4.39
N CYS A 75 -0.97 -13.33 5.68
CA CYS A 75 -0.34 -14.47 6.34
C CYS A 75 -1.16 -14.89 7.56
N PRO A 76 -1.53 -16.18 7.71
CA PRO A 76 -2.28 -16.63 8.88
C PRO A 76 -1.39 -16.67 10.13
N VAL A 77 -1.83 -16.05 11.22
CA VAL A 77 -1.09 -16.08 12.50
C VAL A 77 -1.14 -17.48 13.12
N ASN A 78 -2.31 -18.12 13.08
CA ASN A 78 -2.54 -19.43 13.71
C ASN A 78 -2.37 -20.63 12.74
N GLY A 79 -1.72 -20.42 11.58
CA GLY A 79 -1.33 -21.54 10.71
C GLY A 79 -0.20 -22.35 11.33
N GLY A 80 -0.10 -23.64 11.00
CA GLY A 80 1.04 -24.50 11.38
C GLY A 80 2.39 -23.99 10.86
N THR A 81 3.42 -24.83 10.90
CA THR A 81 4.79 -24.49 10.44
C THR A 81 4.84 -23.99 9.00
N ASP A 82 3.90 -24.43 8.15
CA ASP A 82 3.71 -23.93 6.79
C ASP A 82 2.67 -22.80 6.74
N SER A 83 2.93 -21.68 7.41
CA SER A 83 2.11 -20.48 7.28
C SER A 83 2.36 -19.81 5.92
N ASN A 84 1.82 -20.40 4.85
CA ASN A 84 1.96 -19.89 3.50
C ASN A 84 1.24 -18.55 3.36
N CYS A 85 2.03 -17.49 3.22
CA CYS A 85 1.53 -16.15 2.90
C CYS A 85 0.98 -16.14 1.48
N THR A 86 -0.21 -15.59 1.29
CA THR A 86 -0.84 -15.45 -0.03
C THR A 86 -0.74 -14.02 -0.52
N LYS A 87 -0.25 -13.84 -1.76
CA LYS A 87 -0.23 -12.53 -2.45
C LYS A 87 -1.66 -12.09 -2.78
N LEU A 88 -1.97 -10.81 -2.57
CA LEU A 88 -3.29 -10.24 -2.85
C LEU A 88 -3.47 -9.74 -4.28
N ASN A 89 -2.39 -9.63 -5.07
CA ASN A 89 -2.40 -9.23 -6.47
C ASN A 89 -2.98 -7.82 -6.69
N LEU A 90 -2.78 -6.92 -5.73
CA LEU A 90 -3.29 -5.55 -5.82
C LEU A 90 -2.53 -4.73 -6.89
N GLY A 91 -1.30 -5.14 -7.23
CA GLY A 91 -0.52 -4.52 -8.32
C GLY A 91 -1.16 -4.62 -9.71
N ARG A 92 -2.12 -5.54 -9.90
CA ARG A 92 -2.84 -5.72 -11.17
C ARG A 92 -4.05 -4.79 -11.33
N VAL A 93 -4.50 -4.16 -10.26
CA VAL A 93 -5.68 -3.26 -10.29
C VAL A 93 -5.38 -2.06 -11.17
N THR A 94 -6.22 -1.80 -12.17
CA THR A 94 -6.13 -0.66 -13.11
C THR A 94 -7.23 0.37 -12.85
N LEU A 95 -6.90 1.64 -13.00
CA LEU A 95 -7.88 2.71 -13.11
C LEU A 95 -8.33 2.87 -14.57
N SER A 96 -9.63 3.03 -14.81
CA SER A 96 -10.16 3.31 -16.15
C SER A 96 -9.92 4.76 -16.57
N ASN A 97 -9.77 4.99 -17.88
CA ASN A 97 -9.63 6.31 -18.50
C ASN A 97 -8.39 7.12 -18.04
N VAL A 98 -7.32 6.44 -17.63
CA VAL A 98 -6.03 7.04 -17.26
C VAL A 98 -4.91 6.20 -17.86
N SER A 99 -3.91 6.83 -18.47
CA SER A 99 -2.68 6.13 -18.89
C SER A 99 -1.80 5.94 -17.65
N GLU A 100 -1.80 4.72 -17.10
CA GLU A 100 -1.12 4.42 -15.83
C GLU A 100 0.34 3.99 -16.04
N ARG A 101 1.23 4.46 -15.19
CA ARG A 101 2.61 3.95 -15.06
C ARG A 101 2.77 3.28 -13.71
N LYS A 102 2.72 1.93 -13.77
CA LYS A 102 2.75 1.05 -12.59
C LYS A 102 4.13 0.53 -12.26
N ASP A 103 5.09 0.63 -13.18
CA ASP A 103 6.43 0.17 -12.89
C ASP A 103 7.04 1.00 -11.77
N ASN A 104 7.66 0.32 -10.80
CA ASN A 104 8.24 0.92 -9.61
C ASN A 104 7.26 1.78 -8.78
N MET A 105 5.95 1.50 -8.82
CA MET A 105 4.96 2.27 -8.05
C MET A 105 5.05 2.05 -6.52
N ARG A 106 5.71 0.96 -6.09
CA ARG A 106 6.00 0.59 -4.69
C ARG A 106 4.77 0.34 -3.82
N LEU A 107 3.84 -0.47 -4.32
CA LEU A 107 2.66 -0.86 -3.55
C LEU A 107 3.05 -1.64 -2.29
N GLY A 108 2.50 -1.24 -1.15
CA GLY A 108 2.83 -1.83 0.15
C GLY A 108 3.92 -1.09 0.92
N LEU A 109 4.37 0.09 0.46
CA LEU A 109 5.18 1.01 1.27
C LEU A 109 4.41 1.61 2.46
N SER A 110 3.08 1.72 2.36
CA SER A 110 2.24 2.21 3.45
C SER A 110 0.98 1.37 3.54
N LEU A 111 0.68 0.89 4.75
CA LEU A 111 -0.50 0.11 5.07
C LEU A 111 -1.24 0.75 6.24
N ILE A 112 -2.55 0.91 6.11
CA ILE A 112 -3.40 1.49 7.17
C ILE A 112 -4.63 0.60 7.32
N THR A 113 -4.93 0.17 8.54
CA THR A 113 -6.10 -0.64 8.87
C THR A 113 -7.19 0.21 9.48
N ASN A 114 -8.43 0.00 9.07
CA ASN A 114 -9.61 0.60 9.67
C ASN A 114 -10.34 -0.45 10.54
N PRO A 115 -10.32 -0.31 11.87
CA PRO A 115 -10.96 -1.28 12.76
C PRO A 115 -12.49 -1.25 12.68
N LYS A 116 -13.11 -0.12 12.28
CA LYS A 116 -14.58 0.04 12.29
C LYS A 116 -15.28 -0.89 11.32
N ASP A 117 -14.73 -1.02 10.11
CA ASP A 117 -15.27 -1.88 9.05
C ASP A 117 -14.36 -3.07 8.73
N LYS A 118 -13.32 -3.28 9.56
CA LYS A 118 -12.30 -4.31 9.38
C LYS A 118 -11.77 -4.29 7.94
N SER A 119 -11.50 -3.10 7.38
CA SER A 119 -10.89 -2.95 6.06
C SER A 119 -9.45 -2.43 6.20
N PHE A 120 -8.68 -2.45 5.11
CA PHE A 120 -7.38 -1.81 5.09
C PHE A 120 -7.10 -1.14 3.75
N LEU A 121 -6.17 -0.18 3.78
CA LEU A 121 -5.65 0.53 2.64
C LEU A 121 -4.21 0.12 2.41
N ALA A 122 -3.89 -0.22 1.17
CA ALA A 122 -2.53 -0.45 0.69
C ALA A 122 -2.17 0.65 -0.30
N CYS A 123 -1.20 1.47 0.06
CA CYS A 123 -0.82 2.63 -0.73
C CYS A 123 0.51 2.41 -1.46
N SER A 124 0.60 3.10 -2.59
CA SER A 124 1.66 3.08 -3.57
C SER A 124 2.05 4.52 -3.88
N PRO A 125 2.98 5.12 -3.10
CA PRO A 125 3.26 6.55 -3.19
C PRO A 125 3.93 6.96 -4.51
N LEU A 126 4.62 6.03 -5.18
CA LEU A 126 5.29 6.28 -6.46
C LEU A 126 4.41 5.90 -7.67
N TRP A 127 3.13 5.59 -7.45
CA TRP A 127 2.22 5.43 -8.57
C TRP A 127 2.10 6.74 -9.35
N SER A 128 2.21 6.64 -10.67
CA SER A 128 2.18 7.78 -11.57
C SER A 128 1.26 7.51 -12.76
N HIS A 129 0.85 8.60 -13.40
CA HIS A 129 0.06 8.57 -14.61
C HIS A 129 0.62 9.56 -15.63
N GLU A 130 0.32 9.31 -16.90
CA GLU A 130 0.70 10.18 -18.00
C GLU A 130 -0.43 11.16 -18.30
N CYS A 131 -0.05 12.41 -18.50
CA CYS A 131 -0.92 13.46 -19.02
C CYS A 131 -0.19 14.18 -20.16
N GLY A 132 -0.61 13.92 -21.40
CA GLY A 132 0.08 14.42 -22.59
C GLY A 132 1.50 13.86 -22.66
N SER A 133 2.51 14.74 -22.63
CA SER A 133 3.93 14.39 -22.63
C SER A 133 4.56 14.33 -21.23
N SER A 134 3.79 14.59 -20.17
CA SER A 134 4.29 14.70 -18.80
C SER A 134 3.82 13.56 -17.90
N TYR A 135 4.63 13.23 -16.90
CA TYR A 135 4.34 12.21 -15.89
C TYR A 135 4.05 12.86 -14.54
N TYR A 136 2.95 12.47 -13.91
CA TYR A 136 2.53 12.99 -12.60
C TYR A 136 2.44 11.87 -11.57
N THR A 137 3.26 11.97 -10.53
CA THR A 137 3.27 11.05 -9.39
C THR A 137 2.35 11.59 -8.30
N THR A 138 1.11 11.10 -8.29
CA THR A 138 0.10 11.51 -7.30
C THR A 138 -0.12 10.46 -6.22
N GLY A 139 0.42 9.26 -6.43
CA GLY A 139 0.19 8.11 -5.55
C GLY A 139 -1.21 7.52 -5.69
N MET A 140 -1.34 6.25 -5.30
CA MET A 140 -2.59 5.52 -5.36
C MET A 140 -2.73 4.63 -4.12
N CYS A 141 -3.93 4.54 -3.57
CA CYS A 141 -4.26 3.59 -2.51
C CYS A 141 -5.35 2.61 -2.96
N SER A 142 -5.14 1.33 -2.69
CA SER A 142 -6.13 0.28 -2.90
C SER A 142 -6.80 -0.07 -1.58
N ARG A 143 -8.12 0.06 -1.54
CA ARG A 143 -8.95 -0.38 -0.41
C ARG A 143 -9.30 -1.84 -0.56
N VAL A 144 -9.06 -2.59 0.51
CA VAL A 144 -9.34 -4.01 0.62
C VAL A 144 -10.31 -4.21 1.78
N ASN A 145 -11.36 -5.00 1.55
CA ASN A 145 -12.37 -5.28 2.56
C ASN A 145 -11.90 -6.32 3.58
N SER A 146 -12.77 -6.63 4.54
CA SER A 146 -12.52 -7.62 5.60
C SER A 146 -12.13 -8.99 5.07
N ASN A 147 -12.68 -9.42 3.93
CA ASN A 147 -12.41 -10.73 3.33
C ASN A 147 -11.22 -10.73 2.36
N PHE A 148 -10.31 -9.74 2.47
CA PHE A 148 -9.15 -9.57 1.59
C PHE A 148 -9.50 -9.41 0.11
N ARG A 149 -10.70 -8.92 -0.21
CA ARG A 149 -11.09 -8.61 -1.59
C ARG A 149 -10.88 -7.13 -1.86
N PHE A 150 -10.31 -6.84 -3.02
CA PHE A 150 -10.24 -5.47 -3.53
C PHE A 150 -11.65 -4.87 -3.57
N SER A 151 -11.78 -3.64 -3.10
CA SER A 151 -13.05 -2.94 -2.99
C SER A 151 -13.08 -1.69 -3.86
N LYS A 152 -12.10 -0.80 -3.72
CA LYS A 152 -12.03 0.44 -4.50
C LYS A 152 -10.63 1.00 -4.55
N THR A 153 -10.35 1.77 -5.58
CA THR A 153 -9.14 2.58 -5.67
C THR A 153 -9.42 3.98 -5.14
N ILE A 154 -8.45 4.56 -4.44
CA ILE A 154 -8.48 5.91 -3.88
C ILE A 154 -7.22 6.63 -4.36
N ALA A 155 -7.40 7.64 -5.20
CA ALA A 155 -6.32 8.50 -5.67
C ALA A 155 -6.79 9.95 -5.55
N PRO A 156 -6.64 10.58 -4.36
CA PRO A 156 -7.28 11.87 -4.07
C PRO A 156 -6.62 13.03 -4.82
N ALA A 157 -5.31 12.95 -5.05
CA ALA A 157 -4.56 13.93 -5.83
C ALA A 157 -4.58 13.66 -7.34
N LEU A 158 -5.32 12.63 -7.79
CA LEU A 158 -5.46 12.37 -9.22
C LEU A 158 -6.34 13.44 -9.85
N GLN A 159 -5.70 14.37 -10.55
CA GLN A 159 -6.38 15.30 -11.42
C GLN A 159 -6.49 14.69 -12.81
N ARG A 160 -7.69 14.69 -13.39
CA ARG A 160 -7.83 14.30 -14.80
C ARG A 160 -7.02 15.28 -15.62
N CYS A 161 -6.23 14.76 -16.56
CA CYS A 161 -5.51 15.58 -17.51
C CYS A 161 -6.52 16.52 -18.17
N GLN A 162 -6.38 17.82 -17.94
CA GLN A 162 -7.15 18.79 -18.71
C GLN A 162 -6.64 18.65 -20.13
N THR A 163 -7.45 18.07 -21.01
CA THR A 163 -7.30 18.30 -22.44
C THR A 163 -7.66 19.75 -22.63
N THR A 164 -6.69 20.66 -22.43
CA THR A 164 -6.79 21.96 -23.06
C THR A 164 -6.83 21.62 -24.54
N THR A 165 -8.03 21.57 -25.10
CA THR A 165 -8.23 21.79 -26.52
C THR A 165 -7.74 23.20 -26.76
N LEU A 166 -6.43 23.38 -26.85
CA LEU A 166 -5.90 24.45 -27.66
C LEU A 166 -6.52 24.17 -29.02
N PRO A 167 -7.42 25.04 -29.54
CA PRO A 167 -7.89 24.87 -30.89
C PRO A 167 -6.65 24.73 -31.76
N HIS A 168 -6.65 23.77 -32.68
CA HIS A 168 -5.51 23.50 -33.58
C HIS A 168 -4.97 24.79 -34.25
N SER A 169 -5.78 25.83 -34.33
CA SER A 169 -5.38 27.18 -34.75
C SER A 169 -4.30 27.82 -33.86
N LEU A 170 -4.35 27.69 -32.53
CA LEU A 170 -3.41 28.34 -31.61
C LEU A 170 -2.02 27.67 -31.58
N CYS A 171 -1.89 26.37 -31.86
CA CYS A 171 -0.57 25.75 -32.07
C CYS A 171 0.12 26.29 -33.32
N ARG A 172 -0.62 26.49 -34.42
CA ARG A 172 -0.07 27.12 -35.64
C ARG A 172 0.45 28.54 -35.40
N TRP A 173 -0.15 29.28 -34.47
CA TRP A 173 0.32 30.62 -34.11
C TRP A 173 1.59 30.59 -33.24
N LEU A 174 1.76 29.58 -32.38
CA LEU A 174 3.01 29.42 -31.62
C LEU A 174 4.18 28.99 -32.53
N ASP A 175 3.95 28.13 -33.52
CA ASP A 175 4.98 27.73 -34.50
C ASP A 175 5.42 28.87 -35.43
N LEU A 176 4.57 29.89 -35.62
CA LEU A 176 4.90 31.12 -36.37
C LEU A 176 5.64 32.18 -35.55
N LEU A 177 5.73 32.02 -34.23
CA LEU A 177 6.37 32.98 -33.31
C LEU A 177 7.75 32.52 -32.81
N LEU A 178 8.22 31.34 -33.22
CA LEU A 178 9.62 30.94 -33.07
C LEU A 178 10.36 31.25 -34.37
N PRO A 179 11.08 32.39 -34.47
CA PRO A 179 12.00 32.59 -35.57
C PRO A 179 13.12 31.54 -35.45
N HIS A 180 13.13 30.57 -36.36
CA HIS A 180 14.38 29.95 -36.76
C HIS A 180 15.26 31.06 -37.36
N ASN A 181 16.11 31.67 -36.54
CA ASN A 181 17.25 32.46 -37.01
C ASN A 181 18.50 31.56 -36.89
N ILE A 182 18.83 30.91 -38.01
CA ILE A 182 20.20 30.81 -38.53
C ILE A 182 20.32 31.95 -39.55
#